data_AF-A0A4Z0K5K2-F1
#
_entry.id   AF-A0A4Z0K5K2-F1
#
_cell.length_a   1.000
_cell.length_b   1.000
_cell.length_c   1.000
_cell.angle_alpha   90.00
_cell.angle_beta   90.00
_cell.angle_gamma   90.00
#
_symmetry.space_group_name_H-M   'P 1'
#
loop_
_entity.id
_entity.type
_entity.pdbx_description
1 polymer ?
#
loop_
_entity_poly.entity_id
_entity_poly.type
_entity_poly.pdbx_seq_one_letter_code
_entity_poly.pdbx_strand_id
1 'polypeptide(L)'
;MITTPVHHFRLPARVGRLLLGIDTEVKRRLTQIVAGALSLLLIVTACTQGDSSHSGQQDKKEQAIADVSCKGPKQKVSKSLSSGATWTMCWGVHPDFGLTLSDIFITPPGEDPIRVIDTISTSQLEVPYDTGERLTSDITESGFGGRKMKTLTDDACQGDIQSASIPKIGDGSYGKSETRKVLCSEVVDEGLAYHSSDLVAPAHARKNGWQLSTVSRVGWYEYVSQYTFGADGSINVQLGATGDLSPVDYTDEDHGWDVGDHEHAASHSHNAVWRIRWGLGGTGGMSAQQFDADETGEKGAESPKLTGKLTDLDHPTTAQWQDRRWWRVLNPNLLNDDGHPVSYQIDVGKTDSFEFVDDAEHSHTHGDDIGYDVGFTNHNGCELYATKNRGDCGRGVPEFVEDGKAQTLDDVVSWVAVGFHHVPRDEEQSPMEMHWQGFTLLPRDLTAQRFDLPKGHEGVNGVPDSEWNQEPIN
;
A
#
# COMPACT_ATOMS: atom_id res chain seq x y z
N MET A 1 66.17 -18.88 0.85
CA MET A 1 67.02 -18.90 2.06
C MET A 1 66.13 -19.36 3.20
N ILE A 2 66.20 -20.63 3.63
CA ILE A 2 66.95 -21.09 4.83
C ILE A 2 66.34 -20.44 6.10
N THR A 3 65.74 -21.08 7.12
CA THR A 3 65.61 -22.47 7.59
C THR A 3 64.57 -22.49 8.73
N THR A 4 63.90 -23.63 8.95
CA THR A 4 63.12 -24.01 10.15
C THR A 4 64.02 -24.31 11.37
N PRO A 5 63.47 -24.54 12.60
CA PRO A 5 63.11 -25.91 12.97
C PRO A 5 61.84 -26.08 13.85
N VAL A 6 61.41 -27.33 13.88
CA VAL A 6 60.26 -27.98 14.52
C VAL A 6 60.69 -28.59 15.86
N HIS A 7 59.80 -28.69 16.87
CA HIS A 7 59.66 -29.94 17.64
C HIS A 7 58.30 -30.11 18.35
N HIS A 8 57.83 -31.36 18.24
CA HIS A 8 56.57 -31.99 18.68
C HIS A 8 56.24 -31.94 20.16
N PHE A 9 54.94 -32.05 20.50
CA PHE A 9 54.47 -32.95 21.57
C PHE A 9 53.09 -33.56 21.28
N ARG A 10 52.93 -34.82 21.69
CA ARG A 10 51.82 -35.76 21.43
C ARG A 10 50.63 -35.62 22.39
N LEU A 11 49.45 -36.03 21.90
CA LEU A 11 48.18 -36.38 22.56
C LEU A 11 48.33 -37.36 23.76
N PRO A 12 47.36 -37.41 24.70
CA PRO A 12 46.23 -38.35 24.57
C PRO A 12 44.84 -37.82 25.00
N ALA A 13 43.83 -38.55 24.52
CA ALA A 13 42.39 -38.34 24.71
C ALA A 13 41.88 -38.47 26.15
N ARG A 14 40.77 -37.77 26.47
CA ARG A 14 39.68 -38.31 27.31
C ARG A 14 38.38 -37.49 27.22
N VAL A 15 37.36 -38.22 26.78
CA VAL A 15 35.91 -38.16 27.05
C VAL A 15 35.44 -37.22 28.17
N GLY A 16 34.43 -36.41 27.86
CA GLY A 16 33.58 -35.70 28.83
C GLY A 16 32.19 -35.42 28.24
N ARG A 17 31.33 -36.44 28.25
CA ARG A 17 29.89 -36.35 27.97
C ARG A 17 29.20 -35.94 29.27
N LEU A 18 28.51 -34.79 29.31
CA LEU A 18 27.62 -34.43 30.42
C LEU A 18 26.18 -34.65 29.96
N LEU A 19 25.47 -35.53 30.66
CA LEU A 19 24.05 -35.84 30.45
C LEU A 19 23.40 -35.96 31.83
N LEU A 20 22.13 -35.54 31.86
CA LEU A 20 21.04 -35.92 32.76
C LEU A 20 20.95 -35.25 34.14
N GLY A 21 19.88 -34.47 34.27
CA GLY A 21 19.18 -34.18 35.51
C GLY A 21 17.71 -33.86 35.20
N ILE A 22 16.88 -34.87 34.97
CA ILE A 22 15.42 -34.76 35.09
C ILE A 22 14.98 -35.95 35.94
N ASP A 23 14.64 -35.65 37.19
CA ASP A 23 14.17 -36.57 38.20
C ASP A 23 12.63 -36.60 38.14
N THR A 24 12.08 -37.79 37.96
CA THR A 24 10.64 -38.04 37.96
C THR A 24 10.16 -38.41 39.36
N GLU A 25 8.90 -38.04 39.64
CA GLU A 25 7.97 -38.76 40.52
C GLU A 25 7.67 -38.12 41.89
N VAL A 26 6.61 -37.29 41.94
CA VAL A 26 5.76 -37.16 43.13
C VAL A 26 4.28 -37.14 42.73
N LYS A 27 3.58 -38.19 43.16
CA LYS A 27 2.14 -38.42 43.06
C LYS A 27 1.33 -37.32 43.75
N ARG A 28 0.33 -36.75 43.07
CA ARG A 28 -0.76 -35.99 43.71
C ARG A 28 -2.13 -36.53 43.26
N ARG A 29 -2.92 -36.90 44.26
CA ARG A 29 -4.27 -37.46 44.15
C ARG A 29 -5.26 -36.43 43.61
N LEU A 30 -6.06 -36.82 42.62
CA LEU A 30 -7.37 -36.23 42.32
C LEU A 30 -8.30 -37.38 41.92
N THR A 31 -9.32 -37.60 42.74
CA THR A 31 -10.45 -38.48 42.40
C THR A 31 -11.70 -37.69 42.73
N GLN A 32 -12.32 -37.13 41.69
CA GLN A 32 -13.67 -36.58 41.77
C GLN A 32 -14.67 -37.73 41.72
N ILE A 33 -15.59 -37.75 42.67
CA ILE A 33 -16.72 -38.67 42.76
C ILE A 33 -17.81 -38.21 41.80
N VAL A 34 -18.37 -39.18 41.07
CA VAL A 34 -19.47 -39.07 40.12
C VAL A 34 -20.82 -39.19 40.84
N ALA A 35 -21.74 -38.30 40.43
CA ALA A 35 -23.20 -38.38 40.31
C ALA A 35 -24.09 -38.88 41.47
N GLY A 36 -25.20 -38.16 41.63
CA GLY A 36 -26.49 -38.79 41.89
C GLY A 36 -27.37 -38.05 42.89
N ALA A 37 -28.26 -37.18 42.41
CA ALA A 37 -29.51 -36.90 43.11
C ALA A 37 -30.58 -36.39 42.13
N LEU A 38 -31.47 -37.32 41.77
CA LEU A 38 -32.84 -37.07 41.30
C LEU A 38 -33.53 -36.05 42.22
N SER A 39 -34.31 -35.14 41.66
CA SER A 39 -35.42 -34.49 42.40
C SER A 39 -36.54 -34.05 41.46
N LEU A 40 -37.69 -34.66 41.73
CA LEU A 40 -39.06 -34.48 41.26
C LEU A 40 -39.46 -33.14 40.62
N LEU A 41 -40.18 -33.27 39.51
CA LEU A 41 -41.23 -32.34 39.07
C LEU A 41 -42.38 -32.29 40.10
N LEU A 42 -42.77 -31.07 40.52
CA LEU A 42 -44.13 -30.76 40.97
C LEU A 42 -44.41 -29.25 40.88
N ILE A 43 -45.09 -28.89 39.78
CA ILE A 43 -46.17 -27.90 39.58
C ILE A 43 -46.24 -26.71 40.56
N VAL A 44 -46.13 -25.47 40.04
CA VAL A 44 -47.08 -24.37 40.34
C VAL A 44 -47.14 -23.40 39.16
N THR A 45 -48.32 -23.28 38.56
CA THR A 45 -48.71 -22.18 37.67
C THR A 45 -48.92 -20.93 38.53
N ALA A 46 -48.11 -19.89 38.32
CA ALA A 46 -48.36 -18.56 38.87
C ALA A 46 -48.22 -17.52 37.76
N CYS A 47 -49.37 -17.01 37.31
CA CYS A 47 -49.44 -15.79 36.52
C CYS A 47 -48.83 -14.65 37.36
N THR A 48 -47.73 -14.07 36.89
CA THR A 48 -47.31 -12.74 37.30
C THR A 48 -46.94 -11.96 36.04
N GLN A 49 -47.68 -10.88 35.82
CA GLN A 49 -47.34 -9.85 34.84
C GLN A 49 -45.98 -9.28 35.24
N GLY A 50 -44.99 -9.48 34.38
CA GLY A 50 -43.67 -8.86 34.49
C GLY A 50 -43.47 -7.98 33.28
N ASP A 51 -43.33 -6.69 33.53
CA ASP A 51 -42.97 -5.66 32.56
C ASP A 51 -41.80 -6.11 31.69
N SER A 52 -42.06 -6.23 30.39
CA SER A 52 -41.05 -6.42 29.38
C SER A 52 -40.27 -5.11 29.21
N SER A 53 -39.23 -4.97 30.04
CA SER A 53 -38.10 -4.11 29.72
C SER A 53 -37.56 -4.53 28.34
N HIS A 54 -37.93 -3.75 27.33
CA HIS A 54 -37.34 -3.83 26.01
C HIS A 54 -35.89 -3.36 26.13
N SER A 55 -34.98 -4.29 26.36
CA SER A 55 -33.59 -4.11 25.93
C SER A 55 -33.63 -3.98 24.42
N GLY A 56 -33.46 -2.76 23.92
CA GLY A 56 -33.30 -2.47 22.50
C GLY A 56 -32.11 -3.25 21.97
N GLN A 57 -32.38 -4.41 21.39
CA GLN A 57 -31.46 -5.09 20.50
C GLN A 57 -31.49 -4.24 19.23
N GLN A 58 -30.49 -3.37 19.04
CA GLN A 58 -30.29 -2.72 17.75
C GLN A 58 -30.13 -3.84 16.73
N ASP A 59 -31.10 -3.95 15.82
CA ASP A 59 -30.97 -4.76 14.62
C ASP A 59 -29.72 -4.27 13.90
N LYS A 60 -28.64 -5.05 13.93
CA LYS A 60 -27.48 -4.81 13.07
C LYS A 60 -27.99 -4.92 11.64
N LYS A 61 -28.16 -3.78 10.96
CA LYS A 61 -28.36 -3.73 9.51
C LYS A 61 -27.28 -4.62 8.89
N GLU A 62 -27.69 -5.67 8.20
CA GLU A 62 -26.77 -6.55 7.49
C GLU A 62 -25.95 -5.68 6.53
N GLN A 63 -24.63 -5.70 6.66
CA GLN A 63 -23.76 -4.77 5.94
C GLN A 63 -23.88 -5.06 4.44
N ALA A 64 -24.24 -4.04 3.66
CA ALA A 64 -24.35 -4.15 2.21
C ALA A 64 -22.95 -4.29 1.61
N ILE A 65 -22.55 -5.51 1.22
CA ILE A 65 -21.29 -5.72 0.49
C ILE A 65 -21.45 -5.19 -0.93
N ALA A 66 -20.42 -4.52 -1.46
CA ALA A 66 -20.43 -4.03 -2.83
C ALA A 66 -20.70 -5.16 -3.84
N ASP A 67 -21.69 -4.94 -4.71
CA ASP A 67 -21.97 -5.85 -5.83
C ASP A 67 -21.04 -5.53 -7.01
N VAL A 68 -19.81 -6.04 -6.91
CA VAL A 68 -18.80 -5.90 -7.96
C VAL A 68 -18.90 -7.05 -8.97
N SER A 69 -19.04 -6.70 -10.25
CA SER A 69 -19.01 -7.64 -11.39
C SER A 69 -17.68 -7.53 -12.14
N CYS A 70 -16.80 -8.52 -11.96
CA CYS A 70 -15.50 -8.53 -12.60
C CYS A 70 -15.59 -8.92 -14.08
N LYS A 71 -15.10 -8.05 -14.96
CA LYS A 71 -15.07 -8.28 -16.41
C LYS A 71 -13.83 -9.08 -16.82
N GLY A 72 -13.99 -9.96 -17.81
CA GLY A 72 -12.89 -10.69 -18.42
C GLY A 72 -12.25 -11.72 -17.47
N PRO A 73 -10.92 -11.88 -17.48
CA PRO A 73 -10.22 -12.86 -16.64
C PRO A 73 -10.04 -12.43 -15.18
N LYS A 74 -10.58 -11.27 -14.79
CA LYS A 74 -10.48 -10.71 -13.44
C LYS A 74 -11.34 -11.50 -12.44
N GLN A 75 -10.91 -11.54 -11.19
CA GLN A 75 -11.58 -12.26 -10.11
C GLN A 75 -11.97 -11.32 -8.97
N LYS A 76 -13.14 -11.55 -8.38
CA LYS A 76 -13.63 -10.76 -7.23
C LYS A 76 -12.94 -11.22 -5.96
N VAL A 77 -12.52 -10.26 -5.15
CA VAL A 77 -11.96 -10.47 -3.83
C VAL A 77 -12.57 -9.50 -2.82
N SER A 78 -12.65 -9.92 -1.56
CA SER A 78 -13.25 -9.10 -0.50
C SER A 78 -12.67 -9.45 0.86
N LYS A 79 -12.54 -8.45 1.75
CA LYS A 79 -12.11 -8.66 3.13
C LYS A 79 -12.74 -7.63 4.07
N SER A 80 -13.32 -8.12 5.18
CA SER A 80 -13.76 -7.28 6.30
C SER A 80 -12.62 -7.15 7.32
N LEU A 81 -12.45 -5.95 7.86
CA LEU A 81 -11.32 -5.57 8.70
C LEU A 81 -11.76 -5.25 10.13
N SER A 82 -10.79 -4.95 11.00
CA SER A 82 -10.98 -4.74 12.44
C SER A 82 -11.95 -3.61 12.76
N SER A 83 -12.09 -2.61 11.89
CA SER A 83 -13.04 -1.51 12.04
C SER A 83 -14.48 -1.88 11.68
N GLY A 84 -14.71 -3.08 11.13
CA GLY A 84 -15.97 -3.45 10.50
C GLY A 84 -16.13 -2.95 9.06
N ALA A 85 -15.20 -2.14 8.55
CA ALA A 85 -15.19 -1.79 7.13
C ALA A 85 -14.86 -3.03 6.27
N THR A 86 -15.47 -3.11 5.09
CA THR A 86 -15.23 -4.18 4.12
C THR A 86 -14.70 -3.60 2.83
N TRP A 87 -13.54 -4.08 2.37
CA TRP A 87 -13.03 -3.80 1.04
C TRP A 87 -13.50 -4.87 0.07
N THR A 88 -13.90 -4.46 -1.14
CA THR A 88 -14.31 -5.36 -2.22
C THR A 88 -13.77 -4.82 -3.54
N MET A 89 -13.19 -5.69 -4.36
CA MET A 89 -12.61 -5.28 -5.65
C MET A 89 -12.47 -6.46 -6.63
N CYS A 90 -12.09 -6.14 -7.86
CA CYS A 90 -11.58 -7.07 -8.83
C CYS A 90 -10.06 -6.99 -8.89
N TRP A 91 -9.39 -8.13 -8.98
CA TRP A 91 -7.98 -8.20 -9.36
C TRP A 91 -7.81 -8.93 -10.68
N GLY A 92 -6.74 -8.63 -11.40
CA GLY A 92 -6.34 -9.37 -12.58
C GLY A 92 -4.88 -9.16 -12.93
N VAL A 93 -4.44 -9.88 -13.97
CA VAL A 93 -3.08 -9.81 -14.49
C VAL A 93 -3.10 -9.13 -15.85
N HIS A 94 -2.40 -8.02 -15.97
CA HIS A 94 -2.09 -7.38 -17.24
C HIS A 94 -0.70 -7.84 -17.72
N PRO A 95 -0.49 -8.12 -19.02
CA PRO A 95 0.83 -8.53 -19.54
C PRO A 95 1.95 -7.55 -19.18
N ASP A 96 1.69 -6.25 -19.30
CA ASP A 96 2.69 -5.21 -19.03
C ASP A 96 2.69 -4.79 -17.54
N PHE A 97 1.54 -4.41 -16.97
CA PHE A 97 1.48 -3.89 -15.59
C PHE A 97 1.55 -4.92 -14.48
N GLY A 98 1.46 -6.22 -14.78
CA GLY A 98 1.39 -7.25 -13.74
C GLY A 98 0.07 -7.17 -12.97
N LEU A 99 0.13 -6.96 -11.65
CA LEU A 99 -1.06 -6.83 -10.80
C LEU A 99 -1.84 -5.56 -11.17
N THR A 100 -3.11 -5.74 -11.52
CA THR A 100 -4.07 -4.66 -11.73
C THR A 100 -5.27 -4.84 -10.81
N LEU A 101 -5.66 -3.79 -10.12
CA LEU A 101 -6.85 -3.77 -9.28
C LEU A 101 -7.88 -2.83 -9.92
N SER A 102 -9.15 -3.23 -9.91
CA SER A 102 -10.24 -2.43 -10.46
C SER A 102 -11.51 -2.55 -9.63
N ASP A 103 -12.39 -1.57 -9.79
CA ASP A 103 -13.67 -1.52 -9.09
C ASP A 103 -13.46 -1.64 -7.58
N ILE A 104 -12.61 -0.78 -7.03
CA ILE A 104 -12.24 -0.80 -5.61
C ILE A 104 -13.31 -0.05 -4.83
N PHE A 105 -14.01 -0.78 -3.97
CA PHE A 105 -15.00 -0.25 -3.04
C PHE A 105 -14.56 -0.45 -1.60
N ILE A 106 -14.93 0.52 -0.77
CA ILE A 106 -14.99 0.38 0.68
C ILE A 106 -16.44 0.50 1.13
N THR A 107 -16.89 -0.42 1.96
CA THR A 107 -18.16 -0.34 2.67
C THR A 107 -17.87 -0.06 4.14
N PRO A 108 -18.06 1.18 4.65
CA PRO A 108 -18.01 1.45 6.07
C PRO A 108 -19.07 0.62 6.85
N PRO A 109 -18.87 0.36 8.15
CA PRO A 109 -19.84 -0.39 8.94
C PRO A 109 -21.19 0.32 9.02
N GLY A 110 -22.27 -0.36 8.60
CA GLY A 110 -23.64 0.18 8.61
C GLY A 110 -24.02 1.08 7.42
N GLU A 111 -23.02 1.48 6.63
CA GLU A 111 -23.17 2.38 5.48
C GLU A 111 -23.28 1.63 4.15
N ASP A 112 -23.61 2.37 3.09
CA ASP A 112 -23.61 1.87 1.73
C ASP A 112 -22.17 1.83 1.14
N PRO A 113 -21.89 0.94 0.16
CA PRO A 113 -20.58 0.90 -0.48
C PRO A 113 -20.20 2.19 -1.21
N ILE A 114 -18.98 2.66 -1.00
CA ILE A 114 -18.38 3.81 -1.66
C ILE A 114 -17.33 3.32 -2.64
N ARG A 115 -17.48 3.66 -3.92
CA ARG A 115 -16.46 3.40 -4.94
C ARG A 115 -15.32 4.41 -4.76
N VAL A 116 -14.08 3.92 -4.69
CA VAL A 116 -12.89 4.74 -4.43
C VAL A 116 -12.05 4.89 -5.71
N ILE A 117 -11.68 3.76 -6.31
CA ILE A 117 -10.81 3.71 -7.50
C ILE A 117 -11.46 2.83 -8.57
N ASP A 118 -11.50 3.32 -9.82
CA ASP A 118 -11.91 2.53 -10.97
C ASP A 118 -10.81 1.55 -11.37
N THR A 119 -9.57 2.02 -11.54
CA THR A 119 -8.39 1.18 -11.84
C THR A 119 -7.12 1.74 -11.21
N ILE A 120 -6.25 0.87 -10.71
CA ILE A 120 -4.89 1.21 -10.27
C ILE A 120 -3.88 0.18 -10.75
N SER A 121 -2.72 0.66 -11.21
CA SER A 121 -1.59 -0.17 -11.67
C SER A 121 -0.28 0.61 -11.70
N THR A 122 0.85 -0.09 -11.62
CA THR A 122 2.17 0.47 -11.97
C THR A 122 2.22 0.70 -13.47
N SER A 123 2.38 1.95 -13.90
CA SER A 123 2.32 2.40 -15.29
C SER A 123 3.69 2.38 -15.97
N GLN A 124 4.76 2.65 -15.22
CA GLN A 124 6.14 2.57 -15.69
C GLN A 124 7.11 2.32 -14.54
N LEU A 125 8.26 1.73 -14.84
CA LEU A 125 9.45 1.71 -14.00
C LEU A 125 10.67 1.95 -14.89
N GLU A 126 11.39 3.04 -14.68
CA GLU A 126 12.67 3.32 -15.33
C GLU A 126 13.84 3.10 -14.36
N VAL A 127 14.88 2.40 -14.82
CA VAL A 127 16.07 2.09 -14.02
C VAL A 127 17.34 2.62 -14.70
N PRO A 128 17.62 3.93 -14.63
CA PRO A 128 18.87 4.51 -15.12
C PRO A 128 20.02 4.21 -14.15
N TYR A 129 21.15 3.80 -14.70
CA TYR A 129 22.41 3.67 -13.98
C TYR A 129 23.18 4.98 -14.01
N ASP A 130 23.85 5.31 -12.92
CA ASP A 130 24.56 6.58 -12.73
C ASP A 130 25.76 6.74 -13.67
N THR A 131 26.24 5.63 -14.25
CA THR A 131 27.26 5.63 -15.31
C THR A 131 26.75 6.26 -16.62
N GLY A 132 25.44 6.37 -16.79
CA GLY A 132 24.80 6.82 -18.03
C GLY A 132 24.83 5.80 -19.17
N GLU A 133 25.40 4.61 -18.95
CA GLU A 133 25.58 3.60 -20.00
C GLU A 133 24.37 2.67 -20.15
N ARG A 134 23.51 2.61 -19.13
CA ARG A 134 22.37 1.69 -19.09
C ARG A 134 21.12 2.34 -18.50
N LEU A 135 20.02 2.11 -19.20
CA LEU A 135 18.65 2.45 -18.79
C LEU A 135 17.74 1.29 -19.20
N THR A 136 16.81 0.90 -18.33
CA THR A 136 15.71 0.00 -18.69
C THR A 136 14.36 0.67 -18.43
N SER A 137 13.37 0.39 -19.27
CA SER A 137 11.97 0.79 -19.03
C SER A 137 11.11 -0.46 -18.83
N ASP A 138 11.17 -1.01 -17.62
CA ASP A 138 10.83 -2.40 -17.29
C ASP A 138 9.39 -2.75 -17.64
N ILE A 139 8.42 -1.84 -17.45
CA ILE A 139 7.02 -2.11 -17.80
C ILE A 139 6.84 -2.19 -19.32
N THR A 140 7.36 -1.21 -20.07
CA THR A 140 7.16 -1.15 -21.53
C THR A 140 8.06 -2.08 -22.35
N GLU A 141 9.19 -2.52 -21.80
CA GLU A 141 10.17 -3.37 -22.47
C GLU A 141 10.07 -4.84 -22.06
N SER A 142 9.78 -5.11 -20.79
CA SER A 142 9.68 -6.47 -20.24
C SER A 142 8.29 -6.88 -19.80
N GLY A 143 7.56 -5.96 -19.15
CA GLY A 143 6.33 -6.21 -18.43
C GLY A 143 6.55 -6.95 -17.10
N PHE A 144 5.61 -6.79 -16.19
CA PHE A 144 5.52 -7.53 -14.93
C PHE A 144 4.59 -8.75 -15.03
N GLY A 145 3.71 -8.80 -16.04
CA GLY A 145 2.76 -9.88 -16.22
C GLY A 145 3.31 -11.14 -16.89
N GLY A 146 2.43 -12.12 -17.08
CA GLY A 146 2.74 -13.29 -17.89
C GLY A 146 3.85 -14.16 -17.28
N ARG A 147 4.83 -14.54 -18.11
CA ARG A 147 5.99 -15.36 -17.69
C ARG A 147 6.91 -14.68 -16.68
N LYS A 148 6.80 -13.36 -16.51
CA LYS A 148 7.64 -12.57 -15.60
C LYS A 148 7.18 -12.75 -14.16
N MET A 149 5.88 -12.97 -13.95
CA MET A 149 5.35 -13.30 -12.62
C MET A 149 5.95 -14.59 -12.09
N LYS A 150 6.17 -14.66 -10.79
CA LYS A 150 6.58 -15.86 -10.06
C LYS A 150 5.37 -16.66 -9.58
N THR A 151 5.57 -17.96 -9.47
CA THR A 151 4.57 -18.81 -8.81
C THR A 151 4.85 -18.73 -7.32
N LEU A 152 3.86 -18.28 -6.55
CA LEU A 152 4.00 -18.13 -5.11
C LEU A 152 3.80 -19.46 -4.38
N THR A 153 4.56 -19.61 -3.30
CA THR A 153 4.50 -20.70 -2.33
C THR A 153 4.34 -20.10 -0.93
N ASP A 154 4.15 -20.97 0.06
CA ASP A 154 3.77 -20.56 1.44
C ASP A 154 4.89 -19.80 2.19
N ASP A 155 6.12 -19.81 1.66
CA ASP A 155 7.24 -18.97 2.11
C ASP A 155 7.08 -17.51 1.69
N ALA A 156 6.49 -17.25 0.52
CA ALA A 156 6.27 -15.91 -0.03
C ALA A 156 4.91 -15.29 0.37
N CYS A 157 4.00 -16.08 0.96
CA CYS A 157 2.67 -15.63 1.34
C CYS A 157 2.15 -16.37 2.56
N GLN A 158 1.84 -15.65 3.65
CA GLN A 158 1.25 -16.27 4.85
C GLN A 158 -0.29 -16.37 4.79
N GLY A 159 -0.92 -15.72 3.81
CA GLY A 159 -2.37 -15.74 3.59
C GLY A 159 -2.83 -16.67 2.46
N ASP A 160 -3.94 -16.30 1.84
CA ASP A 160 -4.53 -17.07 0.74
C ASP A 160 -3.78 -16.78 -0.56
N ILE A 161 -3.32 -17.84 -1.24
CA ILE A 161 -2.69 -17.70 -2.56
C ILE A 161 -3.70 -17.97 -3.67
N GLN A 162 -4.03 -16.95 -4.45
CA GLN A 162 -4.97 -17.04 -5.55
C GLN A 162 -4.28 -17.32 -6.88
N SER A 163 -5.01 -18.00 -7.77
CA SER A 163 -4.48 -18.43 -9.05
C SER A 163 -5.10 -17.66 -10.22
N ALA A 164 -4.28 -17.31 -11.20
CA ALA A 164 -4.71 -16.72 -12.47
C ALA A 164 -4.25 -17.57 -13.65
N SER A 165 -4.96 -17.43 -14.78
CA SER A 165 -4.53 -17.99 -16.06
C SER A 165 -3.44 -17.10 -16.65
N ILE A 166 -2.22 -17.65 -16.73
CA ILE A 166 -1.03 -16.95 -17.20
C ILE A 166 -0.62 -17.49 -18.57
N PRO A 167 -0.55 -16.66 -19.63
CA PRO A 167 -0.14 -17.10 -20.95
C PRO A 167 1.31 -17.62 -20.99
N LYS A 168 1.54 -18.78 -21.65
CA LYS A 168 2.87 -19.37 -21.88
C LYS A 168 3.57 -18.77 -23.12
N ILE A 169 3.49 -17.46 -23.30
CA ILE A 169 4.10 -16.82 -24.48
C ILE A 169 5.63 -16.88 -24.35
N GLY A 170 6.30 -17.52 -25.32
CA GLY A 170 7.77 -17.57 -25.41
C GLY A 170 8.45 -18.90 -25.03
N ASP A 171 7.71 -19.94 -24.63
CA ASP A 171 8.27 -21.28 -24.34
C ASP A 171 8.19 -22.27 -25.53
N GLY A 172 7.80 -21.77 -26.71
CA GLY A 172 7.53 -22.57 -27.90
C GLY A 172 6.11 -23.15 -27.98
N SER A 173 5.27 -22.96 -26.95
CA SER A 173 3.86 -23.35 -26.92
C SER A 173 2.92 -22.15 -27.04
N TYR A 174 2.92 -21.54 -28.24
CA TYR A 174 2.03 -20.41 -28.54
C TYR A 174 0.55 -20.76 -28.25
N GLY A 175 -0.13 -19.88 -27.51
CA GLY A 175 -1.58 -19.93 -27.28
C GLY A 175 -2.06 -20.85 -26.15
N LYS A 176 -1.16 -21.47 -25.36
CA LYS A 176 -1.55 -22.17 -24.13
C LYS A 176 -1.34 -21.27 -22.92
N SER A 177 -2.30 -21.26 -22.00
CA SER A 177 -2.15 -20.64 -20.68
C SER A 177 -1.99 -21.72 -19.62
N GLU A 178 -1.33 -21.40 -18.52
CA GLU A 178 -1.33 -22.22 -17.31
C GLU A 178 -1.91 -21.47 -16.13
N THR A 179 -2.65 -22.19 -15.30
CA THR A 179 -3.12 -21.66 -14.03
C THR A 179 -1.95 -21.66 -13.05
N ARG A 180 -1.54 -20.48 -12.59
CA ARG A 180 -0.45 -20.31 -11.62
C ARG A 180 -0.95 -19.55 -10.40
N LYS A 181 -0.50 -19.98 -9.23
CA LYS A 181 -0.63 -19.28 -7.96
C LYS A 181 0.25 -18.03 -8.00
N VAL A 182 -0.34 -16.83 -8.09
CA VAL A 182 0.43 -15.61 -8.38
C VAL A 182 0.07 -14.42 -7.50
N LEU A 183 -1.09 -14.42 -6.86
CA LEU A 183 -1.53 -13.36 -5.95
C LEU A 183 -1.49 -13.87 -4.52
N CYS A 184 -0.72 -13.22 -3.66
CA CYS A 184 -0.87 -13.34 -2.22
C CYS A 184 -1.98 -12.41 -1.73
N SER A 185 -2.83 -12.91 -0.83
CA SER A 185 -3.88 -12.14 -0.18
C SER A 185 -3.87 -12.44 1.33
N GLU A 186 -3.33 -11.53 2.12
CA GLU A 186 -3.13 -11.73 3.56
C GLU A 186 -3.63 -10.57 4.42
N VAL A 187 -3.93 -10.85 5.68
CA VAL A 187 -4.32 -9.84 6.66
C VAL A 187 -3.12 -9.59 7.55
N VAL A 188 -2.63 -8.36 7.56
CA VAL A 188 -1.47 -7.94 8.34
C VAL A 188 -1.92 -7.11 9.54
N ASP A 189 -1.22 -7.24 10.67
CA ASP A 189 -1.41 -6.33 11.81
C ASP A 189 -0.72 -4.99 11.51
N GLU A 190 -1.46 -3.89 11.64
CA GLU A 190 -1.00 -2.52 11.35
C GLU A 190 -0.77 -1.71 12.63
N GLY A 191 -0.60 -2.37 13.77
CA GLY A 191 -0.34 -1.70 15.04
C GLY A 191 -1.58 -1.08 15.68
N LEU A 192 -1.38 0.02 16.39
CA LEU A 192 -2.46 0.74 17.10
C LEU A 192 -3.34 1.49 16.10
N ALA A 193 -4.66 1.31 16.23
CA ALA A 193 -5.65 2.13 15.52
C ALA A 193 -5.84 3.48 16.23
N TYR A 194 -5.85 3.45 17.56
CA TYR A 194 -5.95 4.61 18.42
C TYR A 194 -5.61 4.23 19.86
N HIS A 195 -5.19 5.23 20.61
CA HIS A 195 -5.08 5.19 22.06
C HIS A 195 -5.39 6.59 22.59
N SER A 196 -6.43 6.71 23.40
CA SER A 196 -6.84 7.96 24.06
C SER A 196 -7.03 7.68 25.54
N SER A 197 -6.29 8.42 26.37
CA SER A 197 -6.21 8.22 27.81
C SER A 197 -7.11 9.15 28.64
N ASP A 198 -7.89 10.07 28.06
CA ASP A 198 -8.33 11.27 28.82
C ASP A 198 -9.83 11.64 28.91
N LEU A 199 -10.10 12.33 30.03
CA LEU A 199 -11.28 12.97 30.65
C LEU A 199 -12.58 12.16 30.85
N VAL A 200 -13.20 11.57 29.82
CA VAL A 200 -14.57 11.00 29.94
C VAL A 200 -14.64 9.50 29.65
N ALA A 201 -13.97 9.02 28.59
CA ALA A 201 -14.03 7.61 28.18
C ALA A 201 -12.70 7.15 27.54
N PRO A 202 -11.88 6.34 28.24
CA PRO A 202 -10.64 5.81 27.66
C PRO A 202 -10.95 4.87 26.50
N ALA A 203 -10.15 4.95 25.43
CA ALA A 203 -10.37 4.20 24.21
C ALA A 203 -9.05 3.72 23.61
N HIS A 204 -8.95 2.43 23.29
CA HIS A 204 -7.80 1.88 22.59
C HIS A 204 -8.22 0.72 21.69
N ALA A 205 -7.58 0.59 20.53
CA ALA A 205 -7.72 -0.55 19.65
C ALA A 205 -6.48 -0.73 18.77
N ARG A 206 -6.35 -1.92 18.20
CA ARG A 206 -5.41 -2.22 17.11
C ARG A 206 -6.16 -2.27 15.79
N LYS A 207 -5.45 -2.00 14.70
CA LYS A 207 -5.98 -2.16 13.35
C LYS A 207 -5.23 -3.22 12.57
N ASN A 208 -5.92 -3.80 11.59
CA ASN A 208 -5.32 -4.65 10.58
C ASN A 208 -5.49 -4.04 9.19
N GLY A 209 -4.70 -4.53 8.24
CA GLY A 209 -4.78 -4.20 6.82
C GLY A 209 -4.94 -5.47 5.99
N TRP A 210 -5.54 -5.34 4.81
CA TRP A 210 -5.61 -6.42 3.82
C TRP A 210 -4.60 -6.15 2.71
N GLN A 211 -3.58 -6.98 2.63
CA GLN A 211 -2.47 -6.86 1.70
C GLN A 211 -2.66 -7.80 0.51
N LEU A 212 -2.52 -7.24 -0.69
CA LEU A 212 -2.54 -7.95 -1.97
C LEU A 212 -1.18 -7.74 -2.67
N SER A 213 -0.49 -8.83 -3.00
CA SER A 213 0.84 -8.73 -3.62
C SER A 213 1.13 -9.79 -4.69
N THR A 214 1.99 -9.42 -5.64
CA THR A 214 2.54 -10.32 -6.66
C THR A 214 4.03 -10.08 -6.83
N VAL A 215 4.79 -11.14 -7.15
CA VAL A 215 6.23 -11.06 -7.43
C VAL A 215 6.49 -11.22 -8.93
N SER A 216 7.30 -10.34 -9.51
CA SER A 216 7.69 -10.36 -10.93
C SER A 216 9.19 -10.25 -11.10
N ARG A 217 9.81 -11.09 -11.93
CA ARG A 217 11.25 -11.03 -12.21
C ARG A 217 11.55 -10.37 -13.55
N VAL A 218 12.39 -9.34 -13.52
CA VAL A 218 12.91 -8.64 -14.70
C VAL A 218 14.43 -8.60 -14.61
N GLY A 219 15.10 -9.35 -15.50
CA GLY A 219 16.55 -9.50 -15.43
C GLY A 219 17.00 -10.20 -14.14
N TRP A 220 17.82 -9.48 -13.37
CA TRP A 220 18.37 -9.91 -12.08
C TRP A 220 17.51 -9.47 -10.89
N TYR A 221 16.65 -8.47 -11.08
CA TYR A 221 15.75 -7.97 -10.05
C TYR A 221 14.44 -8.75 -9.99
N GLU A 222 13.90 -8.85 -8.78
CA GLU A 222 12.53 -9.26 -8.53
C GLU A 222 11.78 -8.10 -7.85
N TYR A 223 10.59 -7.81 -8.36
CA TYR A 223 9.74 -6.72 -7.91
C TYR A 223 8.45 -7.23 -7.28
N VAL A 224 8.09 -6.67 -6.13
CA VAL A 224 6.86 -6.98 -5.40
C VAL A 224 5.88 -5.81 -5.57
N SER A 225 4.88 -5.96 -6.43
CA SER A 225 3.76 -5.01 -6.50
C SER A 225 2.82 -5.31 -5.34
N GLN A 226 2.61 -4.33 -4.44
CA GLN A 226 1.91 -4.52 -3.19
C GLN A 226 0.91 -3.39 -2.91
N TYR A 227 -0.30 -3.77 -2.51
CA TYR A 227 -1.36 -2.84 -2.11
C TYR A 227 -1.94 -3.29 -0.77
N THR A 228 -1.84 -2.45 0.26
CA THR A 228 -2.40 -2.72 1.58
C THR A 228 -3.60 -1.81 1.84
N PHE A 229 -4.77 -2.40 2.01
CA PHE A 229 -6.03 -1.72 2.27
C PHE A 229 -6.31 -1.71 3.77
N GLY A 230 -6.23 -0.54 4.41
CA GLY A 230 -6.31 -0.39 5.85
C GLY A 230 -7.74 -0.44 6.40
N ALA A 231 -7.88 -0.83 7.66
CA ALA A 231 -9.17 -0.78 8.38
C ALA A 231 -9.70 0.66 8.54
N ASP A 232 -8.84 1.67 8.45
CA ASP A 232 -9.19 3.10 8.53
C ASP A 232 -9.51 3.72 7.17
N GLY A 233 -9.52 2.94 6.10
CA GLY A 233 -9.79 3.41 4.74
C GLY A 233 -8.55 3.85 3.98
N SER A 234 -7.36 3.80 4.59
CA SER A 234 -6.10 4.07 3.87
C SER A 234 -5.79 3.00 2.82
N ILE A 235 -5.02 3.38 1.80
CA ILE A 235 -4.46 2.46 0.82
C ILE A 235 -2.96 2.76 0.72
N ASN A 236 -2.13 1.84 1.21
CA ASN A 236 -0.68 1.94 1.08
C ASN A 236 -0.26 1.21 -0.21
N VAL A 237 0.36 1.96 -1.13
CA VAL A 237 0.74 1.50 -2.47
C VAL A 237 2.25 1.40 -2.53
N GLN A 238 2.78 0.21 -2.79
CA GLN A 238 4.21 -0.06 -2.72
C GLN A 238 4.72 -0.89 -3.88
N LEU A 239 5.98 -0.63 -4.23
CA LEU A 239 6.81 -1.47 -5.08
C LEU A 239 8.06 -1.85 -4.28
N GLY A 240 8.23 -3.14 -4.03
CA GLY A 240 9.43 -3.70 -3.44
C GLY A 240 10.42 -4.10 -4.51
N ALA A 241 11.73 -3.90 -4.30
CA ALA A 241 12.81 -4.39 -5.14
C ALA A 241 13.75 -5.29 -4.33
N THR A 242 14.06 -6.47 -4.86
CA THR A 242 14.99 -7.49 -4.33
C THR A 242 15.61 -8.24 -5.54
N GLY A 243 16.16 -9.44 -5.34
CA GLY A 243 16.81 -10.24 -6.37
C GLY A 243 18.32 -10.17 -6.21
N ASP A 244 19.06 -10.04 -7.31
CA ASP A 244 20.51 -9.93 -7.30
C ASP A 244 20.94 -8.61 -7.93
N LEU A 245 22.06 -8.05 -7.45
CA LEU A 245 22.76 -6.99 -8.18
C LEU A 245 23.10 -7.48 -9.59
N SER A 246 23.10 -6.56 -10.56
CA SER A 246 23.46 -6.91 -11.92
C SER A 246 24.94 -7.32 -12.00
N PRO A 247 25.27 -8.54 -12.43
CA PRO A 247 26.65 -9.03 -12.51
C PRO A 247 27.43 -8.44 -13.68
N VAL A 248 26.81 -7.56 -14.47
CA VAL A 248 27.42 -6.92 -15.65
C VAL A 248 27.50 -5.40 -15.54
N ASP A 249 26.95 -4.80 -14.48
CA ASP A 249 26.91 -3.36 -14.28
C ASP A 249 27.82 -2.98 -13.09
N TYR A 250 29.13 -3.21 -13.26
CA TYR A 250 30.18 -2.76 -12.33
C TYR A 250 30.93 -1.56 -12.93
N THR A 251 31.41 -0.66 -12.07
CA THR A 251 31.96 0.66 -12.47
C THR A 251 33.14 1.09 -11.57
N ASP A 252 33.46 2.39 -11.57
CA ASP A 252 34.47 3.04 -10.72
C ASP A 252 33.91 3.53 -9.37
N GLU A 253 34.78 4.11 -8.54
CA GLU A 253 34.46 4.62 -7.20
C GLU A 253 33.57 5.87 -7.19
N ASP A 254 33.44 6.57 -8.33
CA ASP A 254 32.63 7.78 -8.45
C ASP A 254 31.15 7.47 -8.76
N HIS A 255 30.87 6.32 -9.41
CA HIS A 255 29.53 5.95 -9.88
C HIS A 255 28.98 4.66 -9.24
N GLY A 256 29.67 4.10 -8.25
CA GLY A 256 29.28 2.85 -7.61
C GLY A 256 29.86 2.69 -6.22
N TRP A 257 29.57 1.54 -5.60
CA TRP A 257 30.06 1.21 -4.27
C TRP A 257 30.85 -0.10 -4.29
N ASP A 258 32.02 -0.12 -3.63
CA ASP A 258 32.84 -1.33 -3.46
C ASP A 258 32.05 -2.35 -2.63
N VAL A 259 31.58 -3.39 -3.30
CA VAL A 259 30.84 -4.50 -2.68
C VAL A 259 31.73 -5.73 -2.44
N GLY A 260 33.06 -5.57 -2.56
CA GLY A 260 34.03 -6.63 -2.35
C GLY A 260 35.10 -6.68 -3.43
N ASP A 261 36.31 -7.09 -3.04
CA ASP A 261 37.48 -7.25 -3.93
C ASP A 261 37.82 -6.01 -4.81
N HIS A 262 37.43 -4.80 -4.37
CA HIS A 262 37.56 -3.55 -5.12
C HIS A 262 36.69 -3.48 -6.40
N GLU A 263 35.65 -4.30 -6.46
CA GLU A 263 34.66 -4.29 -7.53
C GLU A 263 33.48 -3.42 -7.10
N HIS A 264 33.21 -2.36 -7.86
CA HIS A 264 32.17 -1.39 -7.50
C HIS A 264 30.88 -1.69 -8.25
N ALA A 265 29.83 -2.12 -7.55
CA ALA A 265 28.52 -2.27 -8.16
C ALA A 265 27.93 -0.88 -8.45
N ALA A 266 27.42 -0.67 -9.67
CA ALA A 266 26.99 0.65 -10.11
C ALA A 266 25.72 1.13 -9.38
N SER A 267 25.76 2.36 -8.91
CA SER A 267 24.60 3.08 -8.38
C SER A 267 23.58 3.33 -9.48
N HIS A 268 22.30 3.36 -9.10
CA HIS A 268 21.19 3.50 -10.05
C HIS A 268 19.90 3.95 -9.35
N SER A 269 18.94 4.47 -10.11
CA SER A 269 17.62 4.84 -9.58
C SER A 269 16.54 3.84 -9.98
N HIS A 270 15.47 3.73 -9.19
CA HIS A 270 14.24 3.01 -9.52
C HIS A 270 13.07 4.01 -9.60
N ASN A 271 12.80 4.54 -10.79
CA ASN A 271 11.82 5.59 -11.00
C ASN A 271 10.46 4.97 -11.39
N ALA A 272 9.57 4.82 -10.41
CA ALA A 272 8.26 4.20 -10.59
C ALA A 272 7.13 5.22 -10.70
N VAL A 273 6.16 4.95 -11.59
CA VAL A 273 4.92 5.73 -11.70
C VAL A 273 3.72 4.83 -11.60
N TRP A 274 2.75 5.19 -10.76
CA TRP A 274 1.45 4.55 -10.68
C TRP A 274 0.39 5.40 -11.36
N ARG A 275 -0.51 4.74 -12.09
CA ARG A 275 -1.70 5.34 -12.69
C ARG A 275 -2.92 4.96 -11.85
N ILE A 276 -3.67 5.96 -11.40
CA ILE A 276 -4.86 5.80 -10.58
C ILE A 276 -6.02 6.49 -11.31
N ARG A 277 -6.95 5.73 -11.86
CA ARG A 277 -8.23 6.30 -12.32
C ARG A 277 -9.20 6.27 -11.15
N TRP A 278 -9.64 7.45 -10.74
CA TRP A 278 -10.52 7.59 -9.59
C TRP A 278 -11.94 7.13 -9.92
N GLY A 279 -12.66 6.70 -8.88
CA GLY A 279 -14.01 6.16 -9.00
C GLY A 279 -15.02 6.80 -8.04
N LEU A 280 -14.66 7.92 -7.39
CA LEU A 280 -15.45 8.55 -6.33
C LEU A 280 -16.84 8.95 -6.85
N GLY A 281 -17.86 8.16 -6.50
CA GLY A 281 -19.24 8.40 -6.92
C GLY A 281 -19.55 8.10 -8.40
N GLY A 282 -18.62 7.55 -9.18
CA GLY A 282 -18.84 7.26 -10.60
C GLY A 282 -17.58 7.28 -11.46
N THR A 283 -17.72 7.66 -12.73
CA THR A 283 -16.63 7.81 -13.72
C THR A 283 -16.49 9.27 -14.18
N GLY A 284 -16.84 10.22 -13.32
CA GLY A 284 -16.92 11.65 -13.63
C GLY A 284 -17.39 12.46 -12.42
N GLY A 285 -17.43 13.78 -12.56
CA GLY A 285 -17.81 14.72 -11.50
C GLY A 285 -16.73 14.94 -10.44
N MET A 286 -15.49 14.54 -10.70
CA MET A 286 -14.37 14.68 -9.77
C MET A 286 -13.50 15.88 -10.12
N SER A 287 -12.84 16.43 -9.11
CA SER A 287 -11.83 17.48 -9.27
C SER A 287 -10.60 17.15 -8.43
N ALA A 288 -9.50 17.87 -8.66
CA ALA A 288 -8.28 17.78 -7.87
C ALA A 288 -8.01 19.10 -7.14
N GLN A 289 -7.41 19.00 -5.95
CA GLN A 289 -7.00 20.15 -5.15
C GLN A 289 -5.59 19.94 -4.61
N GLN A 290 -4.86 21.04 -4.46
CA GLN A 290 -3.59 21.10 -3.77
C GLN A 290 -3.77 21.88 -2.46
N PHE A 291 -3.26 21.32 -1.37
CA PHE A 291 -3.08 22.05 -0.13
C PHE A 291 -1.64 22.53 -0.01
N ASP A 292 -1.48 23.78 0.39
CA ASP A 292 -0.20 24.37 0.78
C ASP A 292 -0.34 25.03 2.14
N ALA A 293 0.69 24.91 2.98
CA ALA A 293 0.82 25.74 4.17
C ALA A 293 2.17 26.45 4.18
N ASP A 294 2.12 27.78 4.26
CA ASP A 294 3.29 28.65 4.24
C ASP A 294 3.33 29.58 5.45
N GLU A 295 4.55 29.96 5.85
CA GLU A 295 4.73 30.97 6.87
C GLU A 295 4.24 32.32 6.37
N THR A 296 3.49 33.06 7.20
CA THR A 296 3.03 34.40 6.83
C THR A 296 4.09 35.47 7.03
N GLY A 297 5.23 35.12 7.64
CA GLY A 297 6.24 36.07 8.13
C GLY A 297 5.88 36.73 9.47
N GLU A 298 4.68 36.48 10.02
CA GLU A 298 4.27 36.96 11.34
C GLU A 298 4.47 35.90 12.43
N LYS A 299 4.64 36.34 13.67
CA LYS A 299 4.59 35.48 14.86
C LYS A 299 3.32 35.72 15.67
N GLY A 300 2.74 34.65 16.20
CA GLY A 300 1.75 34.68 17.27
C GLY A 300 2.41 34.90 18.63
N ALA A 301 1.66 34.68 19.72
CA ALA A 301 2.20 34.80 21.08
C ALA A 301 3.36 33.81 21.34
N GLU A 302 3.26 32.59 20.81
CA GLU A 302 4.18 31.50 21.14
C GLU A 302 4.93 30.91 19.92
N SER A 303 4.45 31.11 18.68
CA SER A 303 5.00 30.46 17.48
C SER A 303 4.78 31.25 16.19
N PRO A 304 5.52 30.97 15.09
CA PRO A 304 5.23 31.52 13.76
C PRO A 304 3.80 31.18 13.31
N LYS A 305 3.15 32.12 12.61
CA LYS A 305 1.85 31.87 12.00
C LYS A 305 2.03 31.24 10.62
N LEU A 306 1.27 30.19 10.35
CA LEU A 306 1.14 29.60 9.02
C LEU A 306 -0.26 29.88 8.47
N THR A 307 -0.37 30.00 7.15
CA THR A 307 -1.66 30.00 6.45
C THR A 307 -1.74 28.74 5.59
N GLY A 308 -2.75 27.92 5.84
CA GLY A 308 -3.10 26.78 4.98
C GLY A 308 -4.14 27.19 3.94
N LYS A 309 -3.98 26.73 2.70
CA LYS A 309 -4.91 27.02 1.60
C LYS A 309 -5.11 25.79 0.73
N LEU A 310 -6.36 25.52 0.36
CA LEU A 310 -6.71 24.64 -0.76
C LEU A 310 -6.81 25.46 -2.04
N THR A 311 -6.13 25.01 -3.09
CA THR A 311 -6.19 25.57 -4.44
C THR A 311 -6.75 24.51 -5.38
N ASP A 312 -7.77 24.86 -6.15
CA ASP A 312 -8.34 23.98 -7.18
C ASP A 312 -7.34 23.81 -8.33
N LEU A 313 -7.17 22.55 -8.75
CA LEU A 313 -6.43 22.17 -9.95
C LEU A 313 -7.46 21.84 -11.03
N ASP A 314 -8.06 22.86 -11.65
CA ASP A 314 -9.22 22.70 -12.53
C ASP A 314 -8.92 22.01 -13.87
N HIS A 315 -7.65 21.98 -14.26
CA HIS A 315 -7.18 21.48 -15.56
C HIS A 315 -6.07 20.45 -15.36
N PRO A 316 -5.83 19.56 -16.36
CA PRO A 316 -4.66 18.69 -16.36
C PRO A 316 -3.38 19.46 -16.05
N THR A 317 -2.59 18.95 -15.11
CA THR A 317 -1.39 19.62 -14.60
C THR A 317 -0.44 18.61 -13.96
N THR A 318 0.84 18.95 -13.90
CA THR A 318 1.80 18.32 -12.99
C THR A 318 2.06 19.21 -11.79
N ALA A 319 2.58 18.61 -10.72
CA ALA A 319 2.99 19.30 -9.51
C ALA A 319 4.16 18.56 -8.83
N GLN A 320 4.98 19.34 -8.14
CA GLN A 320 6.12 18.86 -7.37
C GLN A 320 5.85 18.98 -5.87
N TRP A 321 6.44 18.06 -5.12
CA TRP A 321 6.43 18.03 -3.69
C TRP A 321 7.24 19.19 -3.11
N GLN A 322 6.73 19.70 -2.00
CA GLN A 322 7.45 20.63 -1.13
C GLN A 322 6.96 20.43 0.30
N ASP A 323 7.70 20.97 1.26
CA ASP A 323 7.29 20.96 2.66
C ASP A 323 5.86 21.47 2.84
N ARG A 324 5.04 20.71 3.59
CA ARG A 324 3.64 21.02 3.94
C ARG A 324 2.68 21.11 2.74
N ARG A 325 3.04 20.50 1.60
CA ARG A 325 2.13 20.28 0.47
C ARG A 325 1.55 18.87 0.46
N TRP A 326 0.30 18.76 0.04
CA TRP A 326 -0.32 17.49 -0.36
C TRP A 326 -1.43 17.74 -1.38
N TRP A 327 -1.88 16.69 -2.06
CA TRP A 327 -2.97 16.78 -3.04
C TRP A 327 -4.13 15.88 -2.67
N ARG A 328 -5.33 16.20 -3.16
CA ARG A 328 -6.48 15.29 -3.07
C ARG A 328 -7.26 15.25 -4.36
N VAL A 329 -7.92 14.13 -4.61
CA VAL A 329 -9.02 14.02 -5.57
C VAL A 329 -10.32 13.87 -4.80
N LEU A 330 -11.33 14.65 -5.20
CA LEU A 330 -12.62 14.74 -4.52
C LEU A 330 -13.77 14.66 -5.52
N ASN A 331 -14.96 14.28 -5.04
CA ASN A 331 -16.22 14.48 -5.78
C ASN A 331 -17.10 15.49 -5.02
N PRO A 332 -17.30 16.71 -5.53
CA PRO A 332 -18.11 17.75 -4.88
C PRO A 332 -19.58 17.39 -4.66
N ASN A 333 -20.11 16.40 -5.37
CA ASN A 333 -21.51 15.97 -5.28
C ASN A 333 -21.70 14.71 -4.41
N LEU A 334 -20.61 14.08 -3.97
CA LEU A 334 -20.62 12.97 -3.03
C LEU A 334 -20.21 13.51 -1.66
N LEU A 335 -21.19 13.73 -0.79
CA LEU A 335 -20.97 14.36 0.52
C LEU A 335 -21.06 13.31 1.64
N ASN A 336 -20.24 13.48 2.67
CA ASN A 336 -20.44 12.80 3.95
C ASN A 336 -21.55 13.48 4.77
N ASP A 337 -21.85 12.96 5.95
CA ASP A 337 -22.91 13.49 6.83
C ASP A 337 -22.65 14.93 7.34
N ASP A 338 -21.40 15.39 7.32
CA ASP A 338 -21.04 16.78 7.65
C ASP A 338 -21.18 17.72 6.44
N GLY A 339 -21.57 17.21 5.27
CA GLY A 339 -21.67 17.98 4.04
C GLY A 339 -20.31 18.25 3.37
N HIS A 340 -19.25 17.54 3.76
CA HIS A 340 -17.93 17.66 3.14
C HIS A 340 -17.82 16.74 1.92
N PRO A 341 -17.18 17.18 0.82
CA PRO A 341 -16.90 16.33 -0.33
C PRO A 341 -16.00 15.15 0.03
N VAL A 342 -16.48 13.94 -0.25
CA VAL A 342 -15.70 12.70 -0.11
C VAL A 342 -14.47 12.78 -1.00
N SER A 343 -13.30 12.53 -0.41
CA SER A 343 -12.02 12.68 -1.09
C SER A 343 -10.95 11.71 -0.59
N TYR A 344 -9.88 11.57 -1.37
CA TYR A 344 -8.67 10.89 -0.97
C TYR A 344 -7.47 11.82 -1.17
N GLN A 345 -6.68 11.99 -0.12
CA GLN A 345 -5.37 12.63 -0.18
C GLN A 345 -4.35 11.66 -0.76
N ILE A 346 -3.49 12.16 -1.64
CA ILE A 346 -2.26 11.52 -2.10
C ILE A 346 -1.13 12.04 -1.21
N ASP A 347 -0.60 11.16 -0.36
CA ASP A 347 0.56 11.43 0.48
C ASP A 347 1.78 10.67 -0.06
N VAL A 348 2.60 11.39 -0.82
CA VAL A 348 3.82 10.84 -1.44
C VAL A 348 4.96 10.67 -0.43
N GLY A 349 4.88 11.29 0.75
CA GLY A 349 6.01 11.34 1.68
C GLY A 349 7.23 12.04 1.09
N LYS A 350 8.41 11.81 1.68
CA LYS A 350 9.69 12.23 1.09
C LYS A 350 10.23 11.10 0.22
N THR A 351 10.49 11.39 -1.04
CA THR A 351 11.10 10.47 -2.01
C THR A 351 12.33 11.15 -2.62
N ASP A 352 13.18 10.39 -3.30
CA ASP A 352 14.18 11.02 -4.16
C ASP A 352 13.48 11.71 -5.33
N SER A 353 14.13 12.74 -5.88
CA SER A 353 13.61 13.43 -7.04
C SER A 353 13.40 12.44 -8.18
N PHE A 354 12.17 12.41 -8.66
CA PHE A 354 11.80 11.57 -9.77
C PHE A 354 12.19 12.23 -11.10
N GLU A 355 12.89 11.50 -11.96
CA GLU A 355 13.28 11.96 -13.29
C GLU A 355 13.16 10.82 -14.30
N PHE A 356 12.37 11.04 -15.36
CA PHE A 356 12.38 10.14 -16.51
C PHE A 356 13.53 10.51 -17.42
N VAL A 357 14.32 9.52 -17.85
CA VAL A 357 15.47 9.75 -18.74
C VAL A 357 15.05 9.62 -20.21
N ASP A 358 14.00 8.85 -20.50
CA ASP A 358 13.44 8.68 -21.85
C ASP A 358 12.14 9.47 -22.02
N ASP A 359 12.20 10.77 -21.72
CA ASP A 359 11.21 11.74 -22.19
C ASP A 359 11.64 12.28 -23.57
N ALA A 360 10.68 12.41 -24.49
CA ALA A 360 10.99 12.50 -25.92
C ALA A 360 11.65 13.83 -26.36
N GLU A 361 11.80 14.82 -25.47
CA GLU A 361 12.23 16.18 -25.84
C GLU A 361 13.41 16.75 -25.07
N HIS A 362 13.82 16.16 -23.93
CA HIS A 362 14.81 16.82 -23.09
C HIS A 362 16.09 16.00 -22.93
N SER A 363 17.19 16.54 -23.44
CA SER A 363 18.51 16.18 -22.93
C SER A 363 18.64 16.78 -21.53
N HIS A 364 18.30 16.03 -20.49
CA HIS A 364 18.30 16.58 -19.14
C HIS A 364 19.71 16.60 -18.55
N THR A 365 20.08 17.77 -18.04
CA THR A 365 21.10 17.94 -17.00
C THR A 365 20.37 17.91 -15.67
N HIS A 366 20.70 16.95 -14.79
CA HIS A 366 20.24 16.90 -13.40
C HIS A 366 20.38 18.29 -12.74
N GLY A 367 19.27 19.01 -12.54
CA GLY A 367 19.29 20.26 -11.76
C GLY A 367 18.20 21.29 -12.02
N ASP A 368 17.79 21.53 -13.28
CA ASP A 368 17.00 22.74 -13.60
C ASP A 368 15.52 22.47 -13.94
N ASP A 369 15.17 21.31 -14.50
CA ASP A 369 13.79 20.83 -14.71
C ASP A 369 13.65 19.44 -14.05
N ILE A 370 13.54 19.42 -12.72
CA ILE A 370 13.10 18.21 -12.01
C ILE A 370 11.71 17.80 -12.52
N GLY A 371 11.42 16.50 -12.61
CA GLY A 371 10.18 15.97 -13.17
C GLY A 371 8.90 16.37 -12.43
N TYR A 372 8.00 15.43 -12.16
CA TYR A 372 6.80 15.68 -11.36
C TYR A 372 6.66 14.60 -10.30
N ASP A 373 6.04 14.92 -9.16
CA ASP A 373 5.70 13.94 -8.13
C ASP A 373 4.24 13.48 -8.28
N VAL A 374 3.37 14.38 -8.73
CA VAL A 374 1.98 14.06 -9.08
C VAL A 374 1.58 14.76 -10.39
N GLY A 375 0.93 14.00 -11.28
CA GLY A 375 0.23 14.52 -12.45
C GLY A 375 -1.27 14.23 -12.37
N PHE A 376 -2.09 15.12 -12.92
CA PHE A 376 -3.55 14.95 -13.05
C PHE A 376 -3.94 15.10 -14.52
N THR A 377 -4.72 14.16 -15.04
CA THR A 377 -5.31 14.22 -16.39
C THR A 377 -6.77 13.78 -16.35
N ASN A 378 -7.50 14.00 -17.45
CA ASN A 378 -8.77 13.29 -17.66
C ASN A 378 -8.49 11.89 -18.22
N HIS A 379 -9.37 10.95 -17.93
CA HIS A 379 -9.24 9.59 -18.41
C HIS A 379 -9.34 9.52 -19.94
N ASN A 380 -8.28 9.00 -20.53
CA ASN A 380 -8.22 8.56 -21.91
C ASN A 380 -7.79 7.09 -21.97
N GLY A 381 -8.50 6.28 -22.77
CA GLY A 381 -8.31 4.84 -22.81
C GLY A 381 -6.98 4.38 -23.41
N CYS A 382 -6.24 5.25 -24.09
CA CYS A 382 -4.95 4.92 -24.66
C CYS A 382 -3.76 5.59 -23.94
N GLU A 383 -4.01 6.48 -22.97
CA GLU A 383 -3.01 7.05 -22.07
C GLU A 383 -2.76 6.06 -20.93
N LEU A 384 -1.80 5.15 -21.15
CA LEU A 384 -1.59 3.99 -20.30
C LEU A 384 -0.22 3.98 -19.62
N TYR A 385 0.83 4.37 -20.36
CA TYR A 385 2.22 4.33 -19.90
C TYR A 385 2.73 5.74 -19.62
N ALA A 386 3.37 5.93 -18.47
CA ALA A 386 3.86 7.23 -18.05
C ALA A 386 5.01 7.77 -18.92
N THR A 387 5.78 6.87 -19.55
CA THR A 387 6.70 7.13 -20.68
C THR A 387 6.57 6.02 -21.72
N LYS A 388 7.16 6.23 -22.89
CA LYS A 388 7.13 5.25 -24.01
C LYS A 388 5.71 4.81 -24.36
N ASN A 389 4.70 5.66 -24.12
CA ASN A 389 3.32 5.36 -24.49
C ASN A 389 3.26 5.14 -26.01
N ARG A 390 2.69 4.02 -26.42
CA ARG A 390 2.63 3.58 -27.82
C ARG A 390 1.26 3.91 -28.38
N GLY A 391 1.22 4.41 -29.61
CA GLY A 391 -0.02 4.77 -30.30
C GLY A 391 -0.12 6.27 -30.54
N ASP A 392 -1.36 6.76 -30.65
CA ASP A 392 -1.66 8.11 -31.14
C ASP A 392 -2.04 9.10 -30.02
N CYS A 393 -1.76 8.79 -28.75
CA CYS A 393 -2.10 9.65 -27.61
C CYS A 393 -0.90 9.84 -26.70
N GLY A 394 -0.17 10.93 -26.94
CA GLY A 394 1.04 11.32 -26.22
C GLY A 394 2.12 10.24 -26.08
N ARG A 395 3.32 10.65 -25.71
CA ARG A 395 4.43 9.74 -25.38
C ARG A 395 4.53 9.46 -23.88
N GLY A 396 3.88 10.26 -23.05
CA GLY A 396 3.91 10.15 -21.60
C GLY A 396 3.12 11.25 -20.90
N VAL A 397 3.18 11.28 -19.57
CA VAL A 397 2.37 12.18 -18.73
C VAL A 397 2.49 13.67 -19.09
N PRO A 398 3.69 14.22 -19.38
CA PRO A 398 3.80 15.61 -19.79
C PRO A 398 2.97 15.95 -21.04
N GLU A 399 2.98 15.07 -22.05
CA GLU A 399 2.17 15.25 -23.27
C GLU A 399 0.68 15.04 -22.99
N PHE A 400 0.29 14.10 -22.11
CA PHE A 400 -1.10 13.91 -21.72
C PHE A 400 -1.68 15.17 -21.03
N VAL A 401 -0.87 15.81 -20.19
CA VAL A 401 -1.21 17.08 -19.53
C VAL A 401 -1.33 18.20 -20.56
N GLU A 402 -0.36 18.34 -21.46
CA GLU A 402 -0.37 19.38 -22.50
C GLU A 402 -1.57 19.22 -23.46
N ASP A 403 -1.86 18.00 -23.92
CA ASP A 403 -3.02 17.67 -24.77
C ASP A 403 -4.35 17.97 -24.06
N GLY A 404 -4.38 17.75 -22.74
CA GLY A 404 -5.56 17.92 -21.90
C GLY A 404 -5.76 19.33 -21.33
N LYS A 405 -4.77 20.24 -21.42
CA LYS A 405 -4.71 21.48 -20.61
C LYS A 405 -5.90 22.43 -20.73
N ALA A 406 -6.65 22.36 -21.83
CA ALA A 406 -7.84 23.19 -22.05
C ALA A 406 -9.13 22.56 -21.51
N GLN A 407 -9.08 21.31 -21.05
CA GLN A 407 -10.23 20.56 -20.53
C GLN A 407 -10.34 20.76 -19.02
N THR A 408 -11.55 20.91 -18.51
CA THR A 408 -11.78 20.82 -17.07
C THR A 408 -11.66 19.36 -16.62
N LEU A 409 -11.02 19.11 -15.47
CA LEU A 409 -10.98 17.78 -14.86
C LEU A 409 -12.39 17.29 -14.49
N ASP A 410 -12.69 16.03 -14.81
CA ASP A 410 -13.99 15.39 -14.57
C ASP A 410 -13.84 13.88 -14.25
N ASP A 411 -13.30 13.08 -15.18
CA ASP A 411 -12.94 11.66 -14.98
C ASP A 411 -11.44 11.59 -14.65
N VAL A 412 -11.09 11.95 -13.41
CA VAL A 412 -9.70 12.22 -13.03
C VAL A 412 -8.84 10.96 -13.02
N VAL A 413 -7.67 11.06 -13.63
CA VAL A 413 -6.54 10.13 -13.49
C VAL A 413 -5.39 10.84 -12.77
N SER A 414 -4.87 10.23 -11.71
CA SER A 414 -3.63 10.65 -11.07
C SER A 414 -2.45 9.78 -11.50
N TRP A 415 -1.33 10.42 -11.73
CA TRP A 415 -0.03 9.82 -12.04
C TRP A 415 0.89 10.14 -10.88
N VAL A 416 1.17 9.16 -10.01
CA VAL A 416 2.01 9.38 -8.83
C VAL A 416 3.38 8.81 -9.13
N ALA A 417 4.40 9.65 -9.05
CA ALA A 417 5.77 9.31 -9.35
C ALA A 417 6.61 9.25 -8.07
N VAL A 418 7.46 8.22 -7.96
CA VAL A 418 8.33 8.00 -6.81
C VAL A 418 9.70 7.58 -7.32
N GLY A 419 10.73 8.29 -6.89
CA GLY A 419 12.13 7.92 -7.08
C GLY A 419 12.72 7.23 -5.85
N PHE A 420 13.63 6.30 -6.11
CA PHE A 420 14.50 5.66 -5.12
C PHE A 420 15.89 5.52 -5.72
N HIS A 421 16.87 6.26 -5.18
CA HIS A 421 18.27 6.12 -5.55
C HIS A 421 18.95 5.04 -4.72
N HIS A 422 19.55 4.09 -5.41
CA HIS A 422 20.16 2.92 -4.83
C HIS A 422 21.67 2.96 -5.00
N VAL A 423 22.37 3.19 -3.89
CA VAL A 423 23.81 2.96 -3.77
C VAL A 423 23.99 1.57 -3.15
N PRO A 424 24.48 0.58 -3.90
CA PRO A 424 24.58 -0.79 -3.42
C PRO A 424 25.42 -0.92 -2.14
N ARG A 425 25.10 -1.93 -1.32
CA ARG A 425 25.82 -2.27 -0.10
C ARG A 425 26.38 -3.69 -0.16
N ASP A 426 27.38 -3.98 0.67
CA ASP A 426 27.96 -5.33 0.80
C ASP A 426 26.88 -6.39 1.10
N GLU A 427 25.88 -6.05 1.92
CA GLU A 427 24.78 -6.94 2.31
C GLU A 427 23.82 -7.30 1.16
N GLU A 428 23.98 -6.67 -0.02
CA GLU A 428 23.01 -6.76 -1.12
C GLU A 428 23.46 -7.64 -2.30
N GLN A 429 24.67 -8.19 -2.25
CA GLN A 429 25.28 -8.90 -3.37
C GLN A 429 24.44 -10.06 -3.92
N SER A 430 24.00 -10.99 -3.06
CA SER A 430 23.07 -12.05 -3.44
C SER A 430 22.57 -12.86 -2.22
N PRO A 431 21.26 -12.88 -1.96
CA PRO A 431 20.23 -12.00 -2.51
C PRO A 431 20.24 -10.62 -1.83
N MET A 432 19.74 -9.61 -2.56
CA MET A 432 19.49 -8.27 -2.06
C MET A 432 18.32 -8.24 -1.08
N GLU A 433 18.46 -7.52 0.04
CA GLU A 433 17.34 -7.24 0.95
C GLU A 433 16.25 -6.40 0.27
N MET A 434 15.03 -6.44 0.82
CA MET A 434 13.90 -5.73 0.20
C MET A 434 14.01 -4.21 0.37
N HIS A 435 13.97 -3.47 -0.74
CA HIS A 435 13.83 -2.01 -0.75
C HIS A 435 12.43 -1.61 -1.17
N TRP A 436 11.77 -0.77 -0.39
CA TRP A 436 10.39 -0.37 -0.63
C TRP A 436 10.31 1.09 -1.04
N GLN A 437 9.56 1.36 -2.11
CA GLN A 437 9.14 2.69 -2.50
C GLN A 437 7.64 2.75 -2.76
N GLY A 438 7.04 3.92 -2.62
CA GLY A 438 5.60 4.07 -2.81
C GLY A 438 5.03 5.31 -2.14
N PHE A 439 3.71 5.31 -1.96
CA PHE A 439 2.94 6.41 -1.39
C PHE A 439 1.71 5.87 -0.65
N THR A 440 1.03 6.74 0.08
CA THR A 440 -0.21 6.38 0.78
C THR A 440 -1.37 7.24 0.29
N LEU A 441 -2.51 6.60 0.04
CA LEU A 441 -3.78 7.28 -0.16
C LEU A 441 -4.53 7.30 1.17
N LEU A 442 -4.85 8.50 1.65
CA LEU A 442 -5.52 8.72 2.92
C LEU A 442 -6.95 9.21 2.68
N PRO A 443 -7.98 8.61 3.30
CA PRO A 443 -9.32 9.14 3.21
C PRO A 443 -9.37 10.53 3.83
N ARG A 444 -9.99 11.48 3.13
CA ARG A 444 -10.35 12.80 3.66
C ARG A 444 -11.83 13.00 3.44
N ASP A 445 -12.54 13.23 4.54
CA ASP A 445 -13.99 13.45 4.49
C ASP A 445 -14.77 12.25 3.91
N LEU A 446 -14.20 11.04 3.92
CA LEU A 446 -14.86 9.82 3.42
C LEU A 446 -16.12 9.46 4.23
N THR A 447 -16.05 9.69 5.54
CA THR A 447 -17.16 9.64 6.51
C THR A 447 -17.03 10.86 7.42
N ALA A 448 -18.09 11.22 8.16
CA ALA A 448 -18.06 12.35 9.10
C ALA A 448 -17.06 12.10 10.26
N GLN A 449 -17.04 10.87 10.75
CA GLN A 449 -16.08 10.40 11.75
C GLN A 449 -15.49 9.05 11.32
N ARG A 450 -14.47 8.57 12.04
CA ARG A 450 -13.86 7.25 11.84
C ARG A 450 -14.90 6.12 11.83
N PHE A 451 -14.62 5.04 11.09
CA PHE A 451 -15.51 3.89 10.94
C PHE A 451 -15.79 3.16 12.26
N ASP A 452 -14.78 3.01 13.10
CA ASP A 452 -14.79 2.30 14.37
C ASP A 452 -14.83 3.28 15.54
N LEU A 453 -15.85 4.15 15.54
CA LEU A 453 -16.02 5.16 16.57
C LEU A 453 -16.08 4.51 17.96
N PRO A 454 -15.16 4.84 18.89
CA PRO A 454 -15.16 4.26 20.22
C PRO A 454 -16.41 4.70 20.98
N LYS A 455 -16.98 3.78 21.76
CA LYS A 455 -18.13 4.08 22.63
C LYS A 455 -17.78 5.25 23.57
N GLY A 456 -18.65 6.25 23.64
CA GLY A 456 -18.47 7.47 24.43
C GLY A 456 -17.80 8.62 23.67
N HIS A 457 -17.42 8.42 22.40
CA HIS A 457 -16.85 9.46 21.53
C HIS A 457 -17.83 9.94 20.45
N GLU A 458 -19.09 9.49 20.49
CA GLU A 458 -20.12 9.82 19.50
C GLU A 458 -20.42 11.33 19.42
N GLY A 459 -20.26 12.06 20.53
CA GLY A 459 -20.45 13.51 20.57
C GLY A 459 -19.26 14.32 20.07
N VAL A 460 -18.11 13.70 19.78
CA VAL A 460 -16.88 14.41 19.37
C VAL A 460 -16.81 14.54 17.85
N ASN A 461 -17.73 15.32 17.30
CA ASN A 461 -17.73 15.72 15.89
C ASN A 461 -17.57 17.25 15.79
N GLY A 462 -16.33 17.70 15.54
CA GLY A 462 -15.95 19.11 15.60
C GLY A 462 -15.45 19.54 16.97
N VAL A 463 -15.70 20.80 17.36
CA VAL A 463 -15.33 21.32 18.68
C VAL A 463 -16.18 20.61 19.73
N PRO A 464 -15.57 19.86 20.66
CA PRO A 464 -16.34 19.14 21.65
C PRO A 464 -16.91 20.11 22.70
N ASP A 465 -17.93 19.66 23.44
CA ASP A 465 -18.55 20.46 24.49
C ASP A 465 -17.64 20.62 25.74
N SER A 466 -18.17 21.27 26.78
CA SER A 466 -17.38 21.81 27.91
C SER A 466 -16.50 20.79 28.65
N GLU A 467 -16.80 19.49 28.57
CA GLU A 467 -16.08 18.45 29.31
C GLU A 467 -14.77 18.03 28.64
N TRP A 468 -14.67 18.19 27.31
CA TRP A 468 -13.47 17.90 26.52
C TRP A 468 -12.56 19.12 26.29
N ASN A 469 -13.06 20.34 26.56
CA ASN A 469 -12.34 21.60 26.34
C ASN A 469 -11.33 21.94 27.45
N GLN A 470 -11.15 21.06 28.44
CA GLN A 470 -10.12 21.23 29.46
C GLN A 470 -8.85 20.50 29.03
N GLU A 471 -7.71 21.19 29.08
CA GLU A 471 -6.41 20.56 28.90
C GLU A 471 -6.25 19.47 29.98
N PRO A 472 -5.91 18.21 29.62
CA PRO A 472 -5.68 17.16 30.61
C PRO A 472 -4.58 17.60 31.58
N ILE A 473 -4.91 17.74 32.87
CA ILE A 473 -4.01 18.30 33.90
C ILE A 473 -3.13 17.21 34.55
N ASN A 474 -2.86 16.10 33.86
CA ASN A 474 -2.09 14.98 34.43
C ASN A 474 -0.67 14.92 33.90
#